data_AF-A0A1I7RYR9-F1
#
_entry.id   AF-A0A1I7RYR9-F1
#
_cell.length_a   1.000
_cell.length_b   1.000
_cell.length_c   1.000
_cell.angle_alpha   90.00
_cell.angle_beta   90.00
_cell.angle_gamma   90.00
#
_symmetry.space_group_name_H-M   'P 1'
#
loop_
_entity.id
_entity.type
_entity.pdbx_description
1 polymer ?
#
loop_
_entity_poly.entity_id
_entity_poly.type
_entity_poly.pdbx_seq_one_letter_code
_entity_poly.pdbx_strand_id
1 'polypeptide(L)'
;MIVRTLLLLSAACLAAVSADCVDKKTNVVRVIDGTNGLPITTQDGAASTYDSKSQPSCHGNEPDVKFPGSVRALSGFVKVSKPLKLVDNSRVLLTLKKNSFMIGTVCENGRSRHVGIPSKYCQPEPCKFAAGLCTLLEKPGTYDLSQLEESIGINGTLALPKLPPALKGIIKGEWKVEGKLLVDNQVVAHIKVPQGNGWIYLEEE
;
A
#
# COMPACT_ATOMS: atom_id res chain seq x y z
N MET A 1 44.02 -56.98 17.95
CA MET A 1 43.98 -56.04 16.81
C MET A 1 42.74 -55.19 16.94
N ILE A 2 42.93 -53.90 17.25
CA ILE A 2 41.87 -52.94 17.55
C ILE A 2 41.39 -52.32 16.22
N VAL A 3 40.12 -52.53 15.88
CA VAL A 3 39.47 -51.90 14.72
C VAL A 3 39.16 -50.46 15.09
N ARG A 4 39.93 -49.51 14.54
CA ARG A 4 39.66 -48.07 14.62
C ARG A 4 38.69 -47.70 13.50
N THR A 5 37.40 -47.64 13.80
CA THR A 5 36.40 -47.11 12.87
C THR A 5 36.26 -45.60 13.08
N LEU A 6 36.66 -44.84 12.06
CA LEU A 6 36.45 -43.41 11.89
C LEU A 6 34.96 -43.05 12.02
N LEU A 7 34.65 -42.04 12.83
CA LEU A 7 33.35 -41.35 12.81
C LEU A 7 33.62 -39.88 12.47
N LEU A 8 33.55 -39.56 11.18
CA LEU A 8 33.52 -38.20 10.67
C LEU A 8 32.10 -37.66 10.87
N LEU A 9 31.90 -36.83 11.90
CA LEU A 9 30.70 -36.01 12.03
C LEU A 9 30.82 -34.80 11.09
N SER A 10 30.22 -34.91 9.91
CA SER A 10 29.96 -33.77 9.03
C SER A 10 28.78 -32.96 9.58
N ALA A 11 29.09 -31.87 10.28
CA ALA A 11 28.11 -30.84 10.63
C ALA A 11 27.73 -30.06 9.37
N ALA A 12 26.60 -30.42 8.76
CA ALA A 12 25.98 -29.60 7.73
C ALA A 12 25.33 -28.38 8.41
N CYS A 13 26.01 -27.23 8.41
CA CYS A 13 25.40 -25.95 8.71
C CYS A 13 24.34 -25.66 7.64
N LEU A 14 23.07 -25.93 7.95
CA LEU A 14 21.93 -25.33 7.26
C LEU A 14 21.95 -23.84 7.58
N ALA A 15 22.67 -23.05 6.78
CA ALA A 15 22.48 -21.61 6.76
C ALA A 15 21.04 -21.35 6.31
N ALA A 16 20.15 -21.07 7.26
CA ALA A 16 18.87 -20.46 6.96
C ALA A 16 19.20 -19.11 6.32
N VAL A 17 19.11 -19.04 4.99
CA VAL A 17 19.17 -17.76 4.27
C VAL A 17 17.99 -16.95 4.81
N SER A 18 18.28 -16.00 5.71
CA SER A 18 17.30 -14.96 5.98
C SER A 18 17.05 -14.27 4.66
N ALA A 19 15.80 -14.30 4.23
CA ALA A 19 15.28 -13.40 3.21
C ALA A 19 15.56 -11.97 3.69
N ASP A 20 16.69 -11.38 3.31
CA ASP A 20 17.05 -10.06 3.77
C ASP A 20 16.14 -9.02 3.10
N CYS A 21 15.52 -8.18 3.92
CA CYS A 21 14.72 -7.06 3.43
C CYS A 21 15.66 -5.98 2.87
N VAL A 22 15.80 -5.94 1.55
CA VAL A 22 16.68 -5.00 0.85
C VAL A 22 15.89 -3.75 0.44
N ASP A 23 16.35 -2.60 0.92
CA ASP A 23 15.72 -1.30 0.65
C ASP A 23 15.60 -1.03 -0.86
N LYS A 24 14.42 -0.54 -1.25
CA LYS A 24 14.00 -0.21 -2.62
C LYS A 24 14.07 -1.40 -3.59
N LYS A 25 14.14 -2.63 -3.07
CA LYS A 25 14.09 -3.86 -3.87
C LYS A 25 12.99 -4.80 -3.41
N THR A 26 13.07 -5.30 -2.18
CA THR A 26 12.10 -6.27 -1.66
C THR A 26 10.96 -5.60 -0.89
N ASN A 27 11.19 -4.43 -0.30
CA ASN A 27 10.17 -3.64 0.39
C ASN A 27 9.32 -2.75 -0.56
N VAL A 28 9.20 -3.12 -1.84
CA VAL A 28 8.55 -2.30 -2.87
C VAL A 28 7.16 -2.82 -3.24
N VAL A 29 6.16 -1.95 -3.16
CA VAL A 29 4.80 -2.18 -3.63
C VAL A 29 4.60 -1.51 -4.98
N ARG A 30 3.80 -2.13 -5.86
CA ARG A 30 3.39 -1.52 -7.13
C ARG A 30 1.99 -0.96 -7.03
N VAL A 31 1.75 0.14 -7.73
CA VAL A 31 0.45 0.77 -7.86
C VAL A 31 0.09 0.78 -9.33
N ILE A 32 -1.07 0.20 -9.66
CA ILE A 32 -1.57 0.12 -11.03
C ILE A 32 -2.99 0.64 -11.12
N ASP A 33 -3.41 0.98 -12.34
CA ASP A 33 -4.79 1.29 -12.62
C ASP A 33 -5.66 0.03 -12.57
N GLY A 34 -6.77 0.13 -11.83
CA GLY A 34 -7.78 -0.91 -11.73
C GLY A 34 -8.86 -0.83 -12.81
N THR A 35 -8.97 0.29 -13.51
CA THR A 35 -9.93 0.51 -14.60
C THR A 35 -9.34 1.45 -15.64
N ASN A 36 -9.40 1.05 -16.90
CA ASN A 36 -8.85 1.82 -18.01
C ASN A 36 -9.76 3.01 -18.38
N GLY A 37 -9.16 4.04 -18.98
CA GLY A 37 -9.90 5.18 -19.56
C GLY A 37 -10.47 6.16 -18.52
N LEU A 38 -10.02 6.07 -17.27
CA LEU A 38 -10.40 7.04 -16.25
C LEU A 38 -9.65 8.37 -16.41
N PRO A 39 -10.23 9.48 -15.94
CA PRO A 39 -9.63 10.80 -16.00
C PRO A 39 -8.21 10.90 -15.43
N ILE A 40 -7.95 10.21 -14.32
CA ILE A 40 -6.65 10.08 -13.66
C ILE A 40 -6.17 8.65 -13.81
N THR A 41 -4.97 8.49 -14.35
CA THR A 41 -4.31 7.20 -14.58
C THR A 41 -2.89 7.22 -14.04
N THR A 42 -2.43 6.09 -13.51
CA THR A 42 -1.06 5.90 -13.01
C THR A 42 -0.28 4.96 -13.92
N GLN A 43 0.95 5.34 -14.25
CA GLN A 43 1.90 4.52 -15.02
C GLN A 43 3.14 4.26 -14.18
N ASP A 44 3.61 3.00 -14.15
CA ASP A 44 4.83 2.58 -13.45
C ASP A 44 4.94 3.02 -11.98
N GLY A 45 3.79 3.10 -11.30
CA GLY A 45 3.69 3.48 -9.90
C GLY A 45 4.38 2.46 -8.99
N ALA A 46 5.34 2.91 -8.19
CA ALA A 46 5.98 2.09 -7.17
C ALA A 46 6.30 2.92 -5.91
N ALA A 47 6.21 2.28 -4.75
CA ALA A 47 6.58 2.87 -3.47
C ALA A 47 7.31 1.84 -2.60
N SER A 48 8.29 2.28 -1.81
CA SER A 48 8.88 1.46 -0.75
C SER A 48 8.15 1.62 0.58
N THR A 49 8.18 0.58 1.39
CA THR A 49 7.48 0.50 2.69
C THR A 49 8.49 0.49 3.83
N TYR A 50 8.16 1.20 4.92
CA TYR A 50 9.02 1.37 6.09
C TYR A 50 8.21 1.30 7.40
N ASP A 51 8.85 0.82 8.45
CA ASP A 51 8.30 0.77 9.80
C ASP A 51 8.33 2.14 10.52
N SER A 52 7.89 2.18 11.78
CA SER A 52 7.89 3.43 12.58
C SER A 52 9.28 3.97 12.92
N LYS A 53 10.33 3.18 12.68
CA LYS A 53 11.74 3.55 12.86
C LYS A 53 12.43 3.88 11.52
N SER A 54 11.65 4.00 10.44
CA SER A 54 12.14 4.25 9.08
C SER A 54 13.05 3.15 8.53
N GLN A 55 12.90 1.92 9.00
CA GLN A 55 13.61 0.76 8.44
C GLN A 55 12.78 0.10 7.34
N PRO A 56 13.41 -0.44 6.27
CA PRO A 56 12.70 -1.19 5.23
C PRO A 56 11.84 -2.29 5.82
N SER A 57 10.59 -2.38 5.40
CA SER A 57 9.62 -3.31 5.96
C SER A 57 9.28 -4.44 4.98
N CYS A 58 9.48 -5.69 5.43
CA CYS A 58 9.17 -6.88 4.64
C CYS A 58 8.58 -7.99 5.52
N HIS A 59 7.68 -8.78 4.94
CA HIS A 59 7.25 -10.07 5.44
C HIS A 59 7.90 -11.17 4.61
N GLY A 60 9.02 -11.72 5.07
CA GLY A 60 9.89 -12.55 4.23
C GLY A 60 10.56 -11.71 3.13
N ASN A 61 10.47 -12.15 1.88
CA ASN A 61 11.04 -11.45 0.70
C ASN A 61 10.08 -10.46 0.03
N GLU A 62 8.97 -10.16 0.70
CA GLU A 62 7.86 -9.40 0.16
C GLU A 62 7.58 -8.16 1.01
N PRO A 63 7.08 -7.05 0.43
CA PRO A 63 6.85 -5.82 1.18
C PRO A 63 5.77 -6.00 2.26
N ASP A 64 5.98 -5.31 3.38
CA ASP A 64 5.04 -5.27 4.50
C ASP A 64 4.72 -3.82 4.85
N VAL A 65 3.43 -3.47 4.85
CA VAL A 65 2.97 -2.14 5.22
C VAL A 65 2.62 -2.12 6.69
N LYS A 66 3.43 -1.39 7.48
CA LYS A 66 3.23 -1.25 8.92
C LYS A 66 2.45 0.00 9.30
N PHE A 67 1.65 -0.15 10.35
CA PHE A 67 0.91 0.92 10.98
C PHE A 67 1.22 0.98 12.48
N PRO A 68 1.76 2.11 13.00
CA PRO A 68 2.26 3.26 12.25
C PRO A 68 3.51 2.90 11.43
N GLY A 69 3.77 3.67 10.39
CA GLY A 69 4.90 3.44 9.48
C GLY A 69 4.96 4.52 8.41
N SER A 70 5.62 4.24 7.29
CA SER A 70 5.59 5.14 6.14
C SER A 70 5.73 4.43 4.81
N VAL A 71 5.26 5.08 3.75
CA VAL A 71 5.50 4.67 2.37
C VAL A 71 6.19 5.80 1.62
N ARG A 72 7.21 5.48 0.83
CA ARG A 72 7.94 6.46 0.04
C ARG A 72 7.79 6.16 -1.44
N ALA A 73 7.33 7.13 -2.22
CA ALA A 73 7.23 6.96 -3.65
C ALA A 73 8.63 6.78 -4.29
N LEU A 74 8.74 5.85 -5.24
CA LEU A 74 9.99 5.49 -5.91
C LEU A 74 9.97 5.80 -7.41
N SER A 75 8.83 5.58 -8.05
CA SER A 75 8.63 5.83 -9.46
C SER A 75 7.16 5.99 -9.78
N GLY A 76 6.91 6.59 -10.94
CA GLY A 76 5.61 6.59 -11.57
C GLY A 76 5.26 7.95 -12.15
N PHE A 77 4.27 7.92 -13.04
CA PHE A 77 3.66 9.10 -13.62
C PHE A 77 2.17 9.09 -13.33
N VAL A 78 1.62 10.25 -12.99
CA VAL A 78 0.18 10.43 -12.88
C VAL A 78 -0.26 11.33 -14.01
N LYS A 79 -1.12 10.81 -14.88
CA LYS A 79 -1.71 11.57 -15.98
C LYS A 79 -3.13 11.97 -15.62
N VAL A 80 -3.42 13.26 -15.76
CA VAL A 80 -4.74 13.86 -15.62
C VAL A 80 -5.18 14.35 -16.99
N SER A 81 -6.23 13.75 -17.54
CA SER A 81 -6.67 14.00 -18.91
C SER A 81 -7.62 15.18 -19.08
N LYS A 82 -8.29 15.62 -18.01
CA LYS A 82 -9.25 16.73 -18.01
C LYS A 82 -9.26 17.47 -16.67
N PRO A 83 -9.72 18.73 -16.61
CA PRO A 83 -9.82 19.45 -15.35
C PRO A 83 -10.78 18.74 -14.40
N LEU A 84 -10.44 18.75 -13.10
CA LEU A 84 -11.22 18.13 -12.03
C LEU A 84 -11.37 19.12 -10.87
N LYS A 85 -12.36 18.88 -10.00
CA LYS A 85 -12.55 19.59 -8.74
C LYS A 85 -12.43 18.58 -7.60
N LEU A 86 -11.21 18.37 -7.12
CA LEU A 86 -10.90 17.36 -6.11
C LEU A 86 -11.04 17.92 -4.70
N VAL A 87 -10.62 19.17 -4.50
CA VAL A 87 -10.72 19.84 -3.21
C VAL A 87 -12.20 19.98 -2.84
N ASP A 88 -12.54 19.55 -1.63
CA ASP A 88 -13.88 19.53 -1.03
C ASP A 88 -14.96 18.66 -1.71
N ASN A 89 -14.71 18.14 -2.92
CA ASN A 89 -15.69 17.37 -3.70
C ASN A 89 -15.26 15.94 -4.00
N SER A 90 -14.18 15.47 -3.36
CA SER A 90 -13.65 14.13 -3.57
C SER A 90 -13.86 13.19 -2.39
N ARG A 91 -14.05 11.91 -2.71
CA ARG A 91 -14.10 10.82 -1.74
C ARG A 91 -13.45 9.58 -2.32
N VAL A 92 -12.76 8.82 -1.48
CA VAL A 92 -12.27 7.50 -1.86
C VAL A 92 -13.27 6.45 -1.42
N LEU A 93 -13.55 5.48 -2.28
CA LEU A 93 -14.28 4.27 -1.94
C LEU A 93 -13.31 3.11 -1.91
N LEU A 94 -13.00 2.63 -0.71
CA LEU A 94 -12.09 1.50 -0.51
C LEU A 94 -12.79 0.17 -0.73
N THR A 95 -12.08 -0.77 -1.35
CA THR A 95 -12.39 -2.19 -1.32
C THR A 95 -11.23 -2.92 -0.67
N LEU A 96 -11.47 -3.51 0.49
CA LEU A 96 -10.47 -4.18 1.32
C LEU A 96 -10.93 -5.61 1.58
N LYS A 97 -10.12 -6.58 1.15
CA LYS A 97 -10.39 -8.00 1.37
C LYS A 97 -9.20 -8.63 2.07
N LYS A 98 -9.42 -9.29 3.20
CA LYS A 98 -8.40 -10.06 3.91
C LYS A 98 -8.36 -11.48 3.37
N ASN A 99 -7.17 -12.08 3.28
CA ASN A 99 -6.99 -13.50 2.97
C ASN A 99 -7.32 -14.34 4.21
N SER A 100 -8.59 -14.38 4.58
CA SER A 100 -9.08 -15.11 5.75
C SER A 100 -10.52 -15.52 5.53
N PHE A 101 -10.81 -16.80 5.74
CA PHE A 101 -12.18 -17.32 5.65
C PHE A 101 -13.13 -16.66 6.66
N MET A 102 -12.62 -16.29 7.84
CA MET A 102 -13.41 -15.70 8.92
C MET A 102 -13.69 -14.20 8.71
N ILE A 103 -12.70 -13.44 8.25
CA ILE A 103 -12.81 -11.97 8.10
C ILE A 103 -13.30 -11.58 6.69
N GLY A 104 -12.75 -12.22 5.65
CA GLY A 104 -13.14 -11.99 4.26
C GLY A 104 -13.09 -10.52 3.83
N THR A 105 -14.19 -10.04 3.25
CA THR A 105 -14.32 -8.66 2.76
C THR A 105 -14.66 -7.72 3.91
N VAL A 106 -13.83 -6.71 4.13
CA VAL A 106 -14.04 -5.68 5.16
C VAL A 106 -14.69 -4.43 4.59
N CYS A 107 -14.21 -3.96 3.45
CA CYS A 107 -14.80 -2.85 2.72
C CYS A 107 -15.14 -3.30 1.29
N GLU A 108 -16.30 -2.90 0.80
CA GLU A 108 -16.73 -3.14 -0.57
C GLU A 108 -17.27 -1.83 -1.16
N ASN A 109 -16.52 -1.24 -2.09
CA ASN A 109 -16.83 0.06 -2.71
C ASN A 109 -17.24 1.13 -1.68
N GLY A 110 -16.45 1.26 -0.62
CA GLY A 110 -16.66 2.24 0.44
C GLY A 110 -17.73 1.88 1.47
N ARG A 111 -18.39 0.73 1.36
CA ARG A 111 -19.31 0.24 2.38
C ARG A 111 -18.62 -0.79 3.26
N SER A 112 -18.78 -0.66 4.58
CA SER A 112 -18.30 -1.71 5.48
C SER A 112 -19.16 -2.97 5.32
N ARG A 113 -18.49 -4.12 5.30
CA ARG A 113 -19.08 -5.46 5.33
C ARG A 113 -18.79 -6.21 6.62
N HIS A 114 -17.88 -5.67 7.45
CA HIS A 114 -17.46 -6.29 8.70
C HIS A 114 -18.19 -5.67 9.90
N VAL A 115 -18.72 -6.52 10.79
CA VAL A 115 -19.36 -6.08 12.04
C VAL A 115 -18.31 -5.40 12.92
N GLY A 116 -18.59 -4.18 13.39
CA GLY A 116 -17.67 -3.43 14.25
C GLY A 116 -16.69 -2.49 13.51
N ILE A 117 -16.66 -2.49 12.18
CA ILE A 117 -15.93 -1.47 11.40
C ILE A 117 -16.93 -0.49 10.80
N PRO A 118 -17.00 0.77 11.27
CA PRO A 118 -17.84 1.80 10.67
C PRO A 118 -17.47 2.11 9.21
N SER A 119 -18.46 2.33 8.34
CA SER A 119 -18.24 2.67 6.92
C SER A 119 -17.39 3.92 6.67
N LYS A 120 -17.28 4.83 7.66
CA LYS A 120 -16.38 6.00 7.57
C LYS A 120 -14.91 5.60 7.32
N TYR A 121 -14.48 4.44 7.82
CA TYR A 121 -13.12 3.93 7.59
C TYR A 121 -12.93 3.34 6.18
N CYS A 122 -14.02 3.01 5.48
CA CYS A 122 -14.00 2.60 4.08
C CYS A 122 -14.09 3.80 3.12
N GLN A 123 -14.32 5.01 3.62
CA GLN A 123 -14.48 6.23 2.82
C GLN A 123 -13.57 7.38 3.29
N PRO A 124 -12.24 7.23 3.26
CA PRO A 124 -11.36 8.32 3.62
C PRO A 124 -11.47 9.48 2.61
N GLU A 125 -11.25 10.69 3.11
CA GLU A 125 -11.22 11.92 2.30
C GLU A 125 -9.74 12.27 2.02
N PRO A 126 -9.19 11.94 0.85
CA PRO A 126 -7.75 12.04 0.60
C PRO A 126 -7.24 13.48 0.66
N CYS A 127 -8.04 14.45 0.21
CA CYS A 127 -7.64 15.85 0.18
C CYS A 127 -7.57 16.51 1.55
N LYS A 128 -8.16 15.92 2.60
CA LYS A 128 -7.94 16.39 3.98
C LYS A 128 -6.52 16.09 4.47
N PHE A 129 -5.88 15.05 3.93
CA PHE A 129 -4.54 14.62 4.33
C PHE A 129 -3.46 15.04 3.32
N ALA A 130 -3.84 15.21 2.05
CA ALA A 130 -2.93 15.54 0.95
C ALA A 130 -3.50 16.65 0.05
N ALA A 131 -3.82 17.79 0.64
CA ALA A 131 -4.44 18.93 -0.07
C ALA A 131 -3.59 19.43 -1.26
N GLY A 132 -2.27 19.46 -1.11
CA GLY A 132 -1.34 19.86 -2.18
C GLY A 132 -1.39 18.91 -3.38
N LEU A 133 -1.42 17.60 -3.14
CA LEU A 133 -1.59 16.59 -4.19
C LEU A 133 -2.93 16.74 -4.90
N CYS A 134 -4.03 16.96 -4.16
CA CYS A 134 -5.33 17.18 -4.79
C CYS A 134 -5.34 18.42 -5.69
N THR A 135 -4.79 19.53 -5.21
CA THR A 135 -4.66 20.78 -6.00
C THR A 135 -3.85 20.56 -7.28
N LEU A 136 -2.79 19.75 -7.22
CA LEU A 136 -2.01 19.39 -8.41
C LEU A 136 -2.85 18.62 -9.41
N LEU A 137 -3.59 17.61 -8.94
CA LEU A 137 -4.39 16.70 -9.77
C LEU A 137 -5.68 17.30 -10.33
N GLU A 138 -6.06 18.52 -9.94
CA GLU A 138 -7.18 19.26 -10.55
C GLU A 138 -6.83 19.76 -11.96
N LYS A 139 -5.54 19.92 -12.26
CA LYS A 139 -5.05 20.45 -13.53
C LYS A 139 -4.74 19.31 -14.50
N PRO A 140 -5.11 19.43 -15.79
CA PRO A 140 -4.64 18.49 -16.80
C PRO A 140 -3.12 18.54 -16.95
N GLY A 141 -2.51 17.37 -17.08
CA GLY A 141 -1.06 17.25 -17.22
C GLY A 141 -0.58 15.83 -16.99
N THR A 142 0.71 15.62 -17.22
CA THR A 142 1.42 14.43 -16.76
C THR A 142 2.39 14.89 -15.70
N TYR A 143 2.27 14.30 -14.51
CA TYR A 143 3.08 14.63 -13.35
C TYR A 143 4.05 13.48 -13.07
N ASP A 144 5.33 13.80 -13.01
CA ASP A 144 6.35 12.85 -12.58
C ASP A 144 6.47 12.81 -11.04
N LEU A 145 7.35 11.92 -10.55
CA LEU A 145 7.59 11.77 -9.13
C LEU A 145 8.01 13.08 -8.47
N SER A 146 8.93 13.84 -9.06
CA SER A 146 9.44 15.09 -8.45
C SER A 146 8.33 16.11 -8.22
N GLN A 147 7.43 16.26 -9.19
CA GLN A 147 6.26 17.14 -9.07
C GLN A 147 5.27 16.65 -7.99
N LEU A 148 5.08 15.33 -7.89
CA LEU A 148 4.25 14.73 -6.85
C LEU A 148 4.87 14.92 -5.46
N GLU A 149 6.17 14.71 -5.31
CA GLU A 149 6.90 14.87 -4.04
C GLU A 149 6.83 16.32 -3.52
N GLU A 150 7.01 17.31 -4.40
CA GLU A 150 6.88 18.73 -4.08
C GLU A 150 5.46 19.05 -3.57
N SER A 151 4.44 18.47 -4.21
CA SER A 151 3.03 18.70 -3.84
C SER A 151 2.62 18.05 -2.51
N ILE A 152 3.28 16.96 -2.11
CA ILE A 152 3.00 16.25 -0.86
C ILE A 152 3.75 16.89 0.32
N GLY A 153 4.85 17.62 0.06
CA GLY A 153 5.56 18.41 1.07
C GLY A 153 6.42 17.60 2.05
N ILE A 154 6.66 16.31 1.76
CA ILE A 154 7.34 15.39 2.68
C ILE A 154 8.35 14.49 1.93
N ASN A 155 9.16 15.02 0.99
CA ASN A 155 10.15 14.24 0.22
C ASN A 155 9.59 12.90 -0.32
N GLY A 156 8.35 12.91 -0.82
CA GLY A 156 7.66 11.71 -1.33
C GLY A 156 7.25 10.67 -0.29
N THR A 157 7.34 10.99 1.01
CA THR A 157 7.06 10.08 2.12
C THR A 157 5.69 10.37 2.71
N LEU A 158 4.78 9.40 2.61
CA LEU A 158 3.48 9.44 3.26
C LEU A 158 3.56 8.68 4.59
N ALA A 159 3.36 9.39 5.70
CA ALA A 159 3.27 8.78 7.01
C ALA A 159 1.95 8.01 7.16
N LEU A 160 2.04 6.76 7.59
CA LEU A 160 0.89 5.92 7.90
C LEU A 160 0.52 6.10 9.37
N PRO A 161 -0.73 6.46 9.68
CA PRO A 161 -1.14 6.76 11.05
C PRO A 161 -1.21 5.48 11.89
N LYS A 162 -1.24 5.66 13.22
CA LYS A 162 -1.67 4.60 14.12
C LYS A 162 -3.12 4.21 13.81
N LEU A 163 -3.40 2.91 13.78
CA LEU A 163 -4.74 2.44 13.50
C LEU A 163 -5.69 2.71 14.68
N PRO A 164 -6.98 2.98 14.39
CA PRO A 164 -7.99 3.04 15.43
C PRO A 164 -8.11 1.68 16.13
N PRO A 165 -8.43 1.64 17.44
CA PRO A 165 -8.56 0.40 18.19
C PRO A 165 -9.54 -0.61 17.58
N ALA A 166 -10.55 -0.14 16.84
CA ALA A 166 -11.51 -0.99 16.14
C ALA A 166 -10.89 -1.87 15.02
N LEU A 167 -9.70 -1.52 14.53
CA LEU A 167 -8.96 -2.28 13.52
C LEU A 167 -7.84 -3.15 14.11
N LYS A 168 -7.59 -3.03 15.42
CA LYS A 168 -6.57 -3.79 16.14
C LYS A 168 -6.87 -5.29 16.07
N GLY A 169 -5.85 -6.08 15.74
CA GLY A 169 -5.97 -7.54 15.58
C GLY A 169 -6.69 -8.01 14.30
N ILE A 170 -7.42 -7.13 13.62
CA ILE A 170 -8.00 -7.42 12.30
C ILE A 170 -6.95 -7.19 11.21
N ILE A 171 -6.14 -6.14 11.32
CA ILE A 171 -5.26 -5.70 10.23
C ILE A 171 -4.15 -6.70 9.88
N LYS A 172 -3.63 -7.46 10.84
CA LYS A 172 -2.48 -8.34 10.59
C LYS A 172 -2.80 -9.43 9.57
N GLY A 173 -2.04 -9.51 8.49
CA GLY A 173 -2.12 -10.57 7.47
C GLY A 173 -2.10 -10.05 6.04
N GLU A 174 -2.50 -10.89 5.09
CA GLU A 174 -2.54 -10.57 3.66
C GLU A 174 -3.85 -9.91 3.23
N TRP A 175 -3.77 -8.89 2.39
CA TRP A 175 -4.89 -8.07 1.94
C TRP A 175 -4.89 -7.78 0.44
N LYS A 176 -6.08 -7.65 -0.14
CA LYS A 176 -6.28 -6.94 -1.41
C LYS A 176 -6.75 -5.54 -1.09
N VAL A 177 -6.06 -4.56 -1.67
CA VAL A 177 -6.33 -3.14 -1.49
C VAL A 177 -6.64 -2.50 -2.83
N GLU A 178 -7.86 -1.98 -2.94
CA GLU A 178 -8.30 -1.18 -4.09
C GLU A 178 -8.96 0.11 -3.59
N GLY A 179 -8.75 1.19 -4.33
CA GLY A 179 -9.34 2.50 -4.03
C GLY A 179 -9.89 3.15 -5.28
N LYS A 180 -11.15 3.58 -5.24
CA LYS A 180 -11.76 4.39 -6.30
C LYS A 180 -11.89 5.83 -5.81
N LEU A 181 -11.30 6.78 -6.53
CA LEU A 181 -11.48 8.19 -6.26
C LEU A 181 -12.68 8.68 -7.04
N LEU A 182 -13.62 9.32 -6.34
CA LEU A 182 -14.81 9.92 -6.94
C LEU A 182 -14.72 11.44 -6.83
N VAL A 183 -15.19 12.12 -7.87
CA VAL A 183 -15.49 13.56 -7.90
C VAL A 183 -16.91 13.70 -8.43
N ASP A 184 -17.77 14.44 -7.74
CA ASP A 184 -19.19 14.61 -8.13
C ASP A 184 -19.89 13.28 -8.44
N ASN A 185 -19.62 12.26 -7.60
CA ASN A 185 -20.09 10.87 -7.74
C ASN A 185 -19.60 10.10 -8.99
N GLN A 186 -18.74 10.68 -9.81
CA GLN A 186 -18.10 10.00 -10.93
C GLN A 186 -16.75 9.43 -10.52
N VAL A 187 -16.46 8.19 -10.91
CA VAL A 187 -15.14 7.61 -10.68
C VAL A 187 -14.13 8.30 -11.60
N VAL A 188 -13.14 8.95 -11.02
CA VAL A 188 -12.09 9.68 -11.74
C VAL A 188 -10.74 8.99 -11.68
N ALA A 189 -10.50 8.13 -10.69
CA ALA A 189 -9.33 7.27 -10.59
C ALA A 189 -9.72 5.93 -9.96
N HIS A 190 -9.00 4.87 -10.32
CA HIS A 190 -9.13 3.57 -9.67
C HIS A 190 -7.76 2.95 -9.56
N ILE A 191 -7.25 2.84 -8.34
CA ILE A 191 -5.92 2.28 -8.05
C ILE A 191 -6.05 0.92 -7.37
N LYS A 192 -5.11 0.05 -7.68
CA LYS A 192 -4.91 -1.24 -7.03
C LYS A 192 -3.46 -1.35 -6.60
N VAL A 193 -3.23 -2.04 -5.49
CA VAL A 193 -1.87 -2.33 -4.99
C VAL A 193 -1.60 -3.84 -5.14
N PRO A 194 -1.28 -4.32 -6.35
CA PRO A 194 -0.95 -5.72 -6.56
C PRO A 194 0.47 -6.01 -6.09
N GLN A 195 0.65 -7.19 -5.50
CA GLN A 195 1.95 -7.76 -5.20
C GLN A 195 1.86 -9.27 -5.41
N GLY A 196 2.79 -9.86 -6.15
CA GLY A 196 2.80 -11.30 -6.46
C GLY A 196 1.45 -11.81 -6.99
N ASN A 197 0.77 -12.62 -6.18
CA ASN A 197 -0.57 -13.18 -6.40
C ASN A 197 -1.74 -12.18 -6.17
N GLY A 198 -1.43 -10.90 -5.99
CA GLY A 198 -2.36 -9.80 -5.78
C GLY A 198 -2.67 -9.48 -4.33
N TRP A 199 -1.89 -9.99 -3.37
CA TRP A 199 -2.06 -9.74 -1.94
C TRP A 199 -0.86 -8.99 -1.35
N ILE A 200 -1.11 -8.07 -0.43
CA ILE A 200 -0.10 -7.31 0.31
C ILE A 200 -0.19 -7.60 1.80
N TYR A 201 0.95 -7.78 2.46
CA TYR A 201 0.97 -7.99 3.91
C TYR A 201 0.84 -6.64 4.63
N LEU A 202 -0.09 -6.58 5.59
CA LEU A 202 -0.28 -5.43 6.47
C LEU A 202 -0.05 -5.88 7.92
N GLU A 203 0.62 -5.04 8.72
CA GLU A 203 0.88 -5.32 10.13
C GLU A 203 0.68 -4.08 11.02
N GLU A 204 0.24 -4.30 12.25
CA GLU A 204 0.24 -3.29 13.31
C GLU A 204 1.51 -3.46 14.13
N GLU A 205 2.20 -2.36 14.42
CA GLU A 205 3.42 -2.32 15.22
C GLU A 205 3.16 -2.08 16.72
#